data_AF-A0AAW2CVB2-F1
#
_entry.id   AF-A0AAW2CVB2-F1
#
_cell.length_a   1.000
_cell.length_b   1.000
_cell.length_c   1.000
_cell.angle_alpha   90.00
_cell.angle_beta   90.00
_cell.angle_gamma   90.00
#
_symmetry.space_group_name_H-M   'P 1'
#
loop_
_entity.id
_entity.type
_entity.pdbx_description
1 polymer ?
#
loop_
_entity_poly.entity_id
_entity_poly.type
_entity_poly.pdbx_seq_one_letter_code
_entity_poly.pdbx_strand_id
1 'polypeptide(L)'
;MFGNWKESYQRLQKLLMAYIDQDSTTQVFYRTKPTGEDDTVILHYVYWSFGPSIDGFKYCKPVISIDGTHLYGKYQGKLLVAMATDTNNKVFPLAFAVVDCESGSSWRWFLKCLRDTIGHVIPDEGICIISDRHLGIKNAIANWPRGDDGRPRVFYRYCLKHVASNFNTHFQNSTVKSAALKAGYATQAVKFDTIMESIKQVEIEAIRNKKNVTGKDGKEKDFLPYTYLMSESVDMWTQSHDGGRRFGAMTTNISECFNGVLKGARGLPIAAIVEFTWSKLVEYFHDRHKEIMNDLLEGKK
;
A
#
# COMPACT_ATOMS: atom_id res chain seq x y z
N MET A 1 -14.84 17.02 -22.31
CA MET A 1 -14.56 18.44 -22.57
C MET A 1 -13.61 18.93 -21.48
N PHE A 2 -12.33 18.58 -21.59
CA PHE A 2 -11.30 18.99 -20.63
C PHE A 2 -10.12 19.46 -21.48
N GLY A 3 -9.75 20.73 -21.34
CA GLY A 3 -8.91 21.47 -22.28
C GLY A 3 -7.46 20.98 -22.42
N ASN A 4 -6.59 21.84 -22.91
CA ASN A 4 -5.19 21.48 -23.20
C ASN A 4 -4.39 21.22 -21.89
N TRP A 5 -3.18 20.66 -22.03
CA TRP A 5 -2.34 20.24 -20.90
C TRP A 5 -2.09 21.36 -19.87
N LYS A 6 -1.91 22.60 -20.35
CA LYS A 6 -1.63 23.77 -19.53
C LYS A 6 -2.83 24.13 -18.66
N GLU A 7 -4.03 24.08 -19.23
CA GLU A 7 -5.28 24.33 -18.52
C GLU A 7 -5.58 23.27 -17.46
N SER A 8 -5.33 21.99 -17.75
CA SER A 8 -5.49 20.92 -16.76
C SER A 8 -4.54 21.07 -15.57
N TYR A 9 -3.30 21.51 -15.81
CA TYR A 9 -2.31 21.75 -14.76
C TYR A 9 -2.66 22.97 -13.91
N GLN A 10 -3.03 24.08 -14.55
CA GLN A 10 -3.48 25.28 -13.83
C GLN A 10 -4.73 25.01 -13.00
N ARG A 11 -5.68 24.22 -13.53
CA ARG A 11 -6.87 23.80 -12.79
C ARG A 11 -6.48 22.95 -11.57
N LEU A 12 -5.56 22.00 -11.73
CA LEU A 12 -5.07 21.17 -10.64
C LEU A 12 -4.45 22.02 -9.52
N GLN A 13 -3.57 22.97 -9.87
CA GLN A 13 -2.94 23.85 -8.88
C GLN A 13 -3.97 24.69 -8.13
N LYS A 14 -4.89 25.35 -8.87
CA LYS A 14 -5.96 26.15 -8.26
C LYS A 14 -6.85 25.32 -7.34
N LEU A 15 -7.19 24.10 -7.76
CA LEU A 15 -8.02 23.18 -6.96
C LEU A 15 -7.32 22.79 -5.65
N LEU A 16 -6.06 22.38 -5.73
CA LEU A 16 -5.29 21.97 -4.54
C LEU A 16 -5.02 23.16 -3.60
N MET A 17 -4.81 24.37 -4.14
CA MET A 17 -4.75 25.59 -3.33
C MET A 17 -6.07 25.86 -2.60
N ALA A 18 -7.21 25.71 -3.29
CA ALA A 18 -8.51 25.89 -2.65
C ALA A 18 -8.74 24.90 -1.49
N TYR A 19 -8.25 23.66 -1.58
CA TYR A 19 -8.32 22.71 -0.46
C TYR A 19 -7.40 23.08 0.71
N ILE A 20 -6.22 23.66 0.43
CA ILE A 20 -5.33 24.19 1.47
C ILE A 20 -5.95 25.43 2.14
N ASP A 21 -6.59 26.31 1.37
CA ASP A 21 -7.29 27.49 1.91
C ASP A 21 -8.49 27.08 2.78
N GLN A 22 -9.19 26.00 2.41
CA GLN A 22 -10.29 25.44 3.19
C GLN A 22 -9.80 24.77 4.48
N ASP A 23 -8.68 24.04 4.41
CA ASP A 23 -8.04 23.40 5.56
C ASP A 23 -6.52 23.43 5.41
N SER A 24 -5.90 24.33 6.18
CA SER A 24 -4.45 24.56 6.18
C SER A 24 -3.61 23.34 6.60
N THR A 25 -4.23 22.31 7.19
CA THR A 25 -3.55 21.06 7.53
C THR A 25 -3.45 20.09 6.34
N THR A 26 -4.17 20.35 5.25
CA THR A 26 -4.04 19.61 3.98
C THR A 26 -2.62 19.74 3.43
N GLN A 27 -2.01 18.60 3.09
CA GLN A 27 -0.64 18.52 2.58
C GLN A 27 -0.62 18.16 1.10
N VAL A 28 0.09 18.95 0.30
CA VAL A 28 0.23 18.76 -1.14
C VAL A 28 1.69 18.92 -1.52
N PHE A 29 2.22 17.97 -2.30
CA PHE A 29 3.59 18.05 -2.84
C PHE A 29 3.58 17.88 -4.34
N TYR A 30 4.42 18.67 -5.02
CA TYR A 30 4.63 18.58 -6.45
C TYR A 30 6.08 18.21 -6.74
N ARG A 31 6.27 17.49 -7.85
CA ARG A 31 7.56 17.34 -8.51
C ARG A 31 7.37 17.75 -9.96
N THR A 32 8.19 18.68 -10.44
CA THR A 32 8.18 19.12 -11.84
C THR A 32 9.49 18.74 -12.53
N LYS A 33 9.46 18.70 -13.86
CA LYS A 33 10.64 18.55 -14.71
C LYS A 33 10.72 19.72 -15.68
N PRO A 34 11.90 20.34 -15.88
CA PRO A 34 12.09 21.31 -16.93
C PRO A 34 11.98 20.63 -18.31
N THR A 35 11.43 21.35 -19.28
CA THR A 35 11.29 20.87 -20.67
C THR A 35 12.49 21.23 -21.55
N GLY A 36 13.31 22.19 -21.14
CA GLY A 36 14.40 22.73 -21.93
C GLY A 36 14.00 23.83 -22.91
N GLU A 37 12.70 24.16 -23.02
CA GLU A 37 12.16 25.24 -23.86
C GLU A 37 11.44 26.28 -22.97
N ASP A 38 11.80 27.56 -23.12
CA ASP A 38 11.12 28.76 -22.57
C ASP A 38 10.65 28.66 -21.09
N ASP A 39 11.53 28.30 -20.15
CA ASP A 39 11.23 28.18 -18.70
C ASP A 39 9.97 27.33 -18.38
N THR A 40 9.53 26.48 -19.32
CA THR A 40 8.33 25.67 -19.13
C THR A 40 8.66 24.42 -18.31
N VAL A 41 7.76 24.08 -17.38
CA VAL A 41 7.87 22.89 -16.53
C VAL A 41 6.68 21.97 -16.74
N ILE A 42 6.94 20.66 -16.76
CA ILE A 42 5.92 19.63 -16.81
C ILE A 42 5.74 19.04 -15.41
N LEU A 43 4.48 18.83 -15.03
CA LEU A 43 4.15 18.06 -13.83
C LEU A 43 4.69 16.65 -13.98
N HIS A 44 5.63 16.28 -13.11
CA HIS A 44 6.13 14.92 -13.03
C HIS A 44 5.29 14.13 -12.04
N TYR A 45 5.25 14.54 -10.76
CA TYR A 45 4.48 13.90 -9.69
C TYR A 45 3.60 14.89 -8.93
N VAL A 46 2.46 14.43 -8.45
CA VAL A 46 1.64 15.16 -7.47
C VAL A 46 1.21 14.21 -6.35
N TYR A 47 1.24 14.71 -5.13
CA TYR A 47 0.80 14.03 -3.91
C TYR A 47 -0.21 14.91 -3.20
N TRP A 48 -1.22 14.30 -2.60
CA TRP A 48 -2.14 15.00 -1.71
C TRP A 48 -2.61 14.09 -0.56
N SER A 49 -2.83 14.71 0.58
CA SER A 49 -3.47 14.13 1.76
C SER A 49 -4.28 15.22 2.45
N PHE A 50 -5.55 14.94 2.72
CA PHE A 50 -6.46 15.94 3.27
C PHE A 50 -6.31 16.05 4.78
N GLY A 51 -6.39 17.27 5.30
CA GLY A 51 -6.23 17.59 6.73
C GLY A 51 -6.96 16.63 7.68
N PRO A 52 -8.28 16.38 7.49
CA PRO A 52 -9.03 15.47 8.36
C PRO A 52 -8.55 14.01 8.30
N SER A 53 -8.04 13.56 7.15
CA SER A 53 -7.42 12.22 7.04
C SER A 53 -6.09 12.15 7.79
N ILE A 54 -5.30 13.23 7.78
CA ILE A 54 -4.02 13.28 8.50
C ILE A 54 -4.28 13.25 10.00
N ASP A 55 -5.15 14.14 10.50
CA ASP A 55 -5.45 14.21 11.93
C ASP A 55 -6.16 12.94 12.44
N GLY A 56 -7.07 12.38 11.63
CA GLY A 56 -7.80 11.17 11.97
C GLY A 56 -6.94 9.91 12.06
N PHE A 57 -5.76 9.88 11.42
CA PHE A 57 -4.88 8.71 11.44
C PHE A 57 -4.41 8.34 12.85
N LYS A 58 -4.29 9.29 13.78
CA LYS A 58 -3.90 9.01 15.19
C LYS A 58 -4.90 8.10 15.92
N TYR A 59 -6.14 8.02 15.43
CA TYR A 59 -7.18 7.13 15.97
C TYR A 59 -7.28 5.81 15.19
N CYS A 60 -6.45 5.61 14.17
CA CYS A 60 -6.39 4.37 13.43
C CYS A 60 -5.47 3.35 14.09
N LYS A 61 -5.58 2.09 13.67
CA LYS A 61 -4.52 1.11 13.91
C LYS A 61 -3.25 1.64 13.25
N PRO A 62 -2.06 1.48 13.87
CA PRO A 62 -0.80 2.02 13.33
C PRO A 62 -0.28 1.13 12.19
N VAL A 63 -1.13 0.87 11.21
CA VAL A 63 -0.88 0.01 10.06
C VAL A 63 -1.36 0.74 8.80
N ILE A 64 -0.45 0.87 7.83
CA ILE A 64 -0.72 1.50 6.55
C ILE A 64 -0.51 0.47 5.45
N SER A 65 -1.53 0.25 4.64
CA SER A 65 -1.46 -0.50 3.40
C SER A 65 -1.15 0.47 2.25
N ILE A 66 -0.11 0.20 1.47
CA ILE A 66 0.20 0.97 0.26
C ILE A 66 0.09 0.08 -0.98
N ASP A 67 -0.41 0.66 -2.06
CA ASP A 67 -0.59 -0.03 -3.34
C ASP A 67 -0.52 0.95 -4.51
N GLY A 68 -0.23 0.42 -5.70
CA GLY A 68 -0.19 1.17 -6.96
C GLY A 68 -1.20 0.61 -7.96
N THR A 69 -1.90 1.50 -8.67
CA THR A 69 -2.78 1.09 -9.78
C THR A 69 -2.51 1.92 -11.03
N HIS A 70 -2.71 1.30 -12.19
CA HIS A 70 -2.59 1.96 -13.48
C HIS A 70 -3.68 3.03 -13.64
N LEU A 71 -3.27 4.21 -14.12
CA LEU A 71 -4.17 5.18 -14.72
C LEU A 71 -4.47 4.77 -16.18
N TYR A 72 -5.60 5.25 -16.69
CA TYR A 72 -6.05 4.98 -18.05
C TYR A 72 -6.11 6.28 -18.86
N GLY A 73 -6.20 6.16 -20.18
CA GLY A 73 -6.32 7.30 -21.08
C GLY A 73 -4.96 7.93 -21.42
N LYS A 74 -4.93 9.26 -21.52
CA LYS A 74 -3.77 10.01 -22.03
C LYS A 74 -2.58 10.00 -21.07
N TYR A 75 -2.84 9.83 -19.77
CA TYR A 75 -1.84 9.78 -18.73
C TYR A 75 -1.53 8.31 -18.43
N GLN A 76 -0.43 7.78 -18.97
CA GLN A 76 0.03 6.40 -18.72
C GLN A 76 0.72 6.23 -17.35
N GLY A 77 0.31 7.04 -16.37
CA GLY A 77 0.89 7.07 -15.04
C GLY A 77 0.36 5.99 -14.09
N LYS A 78 0.80 6.04 -12.84
CA LYS A 78 0.30 5.22 -11.74
C LYS A 78 -0.31 6.11 -10.67
N LEU A 79 -1.42 5.65 -10.09
CA LEU A 79 -1.98 6.20 -8.87
C LEU A 79 -1.52 5.34 -7.70
N LEU A 80 -0.72 5.91 -6.82
CA LEU A 80 -0.30 5.31 -5.57
C LEU A 80 -1.26 5.74 -4.47
N VAL A 81 -1.62 4.81 -3.59
CA VAL A 81 -2.55 5.05 -2.48
C VAL A 81 -1.95 4.54 -1.18
N ALA A 82 -2.17 5.29 -0.10
CA ALA A 82 -1.94 4.86 1.26
C ALA A 82 -3.28 4.81 2.00
N MET A 83 -3.56 3.67 2.62
CA MET A 83 -4.80 3.40 3.33
C MET A 83 -4.48 2.89 4.72
N ALA A 84 -5.18 3.41 5.72
CA ALA A 84 -5.18 2.89 7.08
C ALA A 84 -6.46 2.10 7.36
N THR A 85 -6.54 1.55 8.55
CA THR A 85 -7.75 0.93 9.09
C THR A 85 -8.00 1.52 10.46
N ASP A 86 -9.22 1.95 10.73
CA ASP A 86 -9.55 2.40 12.07
C ASP A 86 -9.71 1.25 13.08
N THR A 87 -9.98 1.59 14.33
CA THR A 87 -10.23 0.62 15.40
C THR A 87 -11.43 -0.27 15.13
N ASN A 88 -12.39 0.18 14.31
CA ASN A 88 -13.61 -0.55 13.95
C ASN A 88 -13.45 -1.37 12.66
N ASN A 89 -12.21 -1.61 12.22
CA ASN A 89 -11.89 -2.35 11.00
C ASN A 89 -12.47 -1.75 9.71
N LYS A 90 -12.81 -0.45 9.70
CA LYS A 90 -13.26 0.23 8.49
C LYS A 90 -12.08 0.84 7.77
N VAL A 91 -12.24 0.95 6.45
CA VAL A 91 -11.24 1.55 5.56
C VAL A 91 -11.06 3.02 5.91
N PHE A 92 -9.81 3.48 5.98
CA PHE A 92 -9.50 4.88 6.24
C PHE A 92 -8.51 5.40 5.19
N PRO A 93 -8.97 6.13 4.16
CA PRO A 93 -8.06 6.67 3.15
C PRO A 93 -7.17 7.77 3.71
N LEU A 94 -5.85 7.64 3.49
CA LEU A 94 -4.85 8.53 4.10
C LEU A 94 -4.20 9.47 3.09
N ALA A 95 -3.62 8.93 2.01
CA ALA A 95 -2.88 9.73 1.05
C ALA A 95 -2.86 9.14 -0.36
N PHE A 96 -2.59 9.98 -1.34
CA PHE A 96 -2.63 9.65 -2.75
C PHE A 96 -1.49 10.32 -3.50
N ALA A 97 -1.04 9.69 -4.59
CA ALA A 97 -0.12 10.34 -5.52
C ALA A 97 -0.28 9.85 -6.95
N VAL A 98 -0.16 10.77 -7.91
CA VAL A 98 0.03 10.43 -9.32
C VAL A 98 1.51 10.48 -9.66
N VAL A 99 2.03 9.38 -10.19
CA VAL A 99 3.42 9.24 -10.64
C VAL A 99 3.49 8.74 -12.09
N ASP A 100 4.67 8.85 -12.72
CA ASP A 100 4.88 8.43 -14.10
C ASP A 100 4.91 6.91 -14.26
N CYS A 101 5.56 6.21 -13.34
CA CYS A 101 5.62 4.76 -13.28
C CYS A 101 5.90 4.27 -11.86
N GLU A 102 5.70 2.99 -11.59
CA GLU A 102 6.18 2.33 -10.38
C GLU A 102 7.67 2.04 -10.53
N SER A 103 8.51 2.84 -9.88
CA SER A 103 9.96 2.75 -9.93
C SER A 103 10.52 2.99 -8.52
N GLY A 104 11.80 2.68 -8.31
CA GLY A 104 12.47 3.02 -7.05
C GLY A 104 12.39 4.51 -6.72
N SER A 105 12.46 5.37 -7.75
CA SER A 105 12.41 6.82 -7.60
C SER A 105 11.02 7.33 -7.21
N SER A 106 9.95 6.79 -7.82
CA SER A 106 8.58 7.21 -7.50
C SER A 106 8.14 6.71 -6.14
N TRP A 107 8.48 5.46 -5.76
CA TRP A 107 8.21 4.94 -4.42
C TRP A 107 8.97 5.70 -3.32
N ARG A 108 10.25 6.02 -3.55
CA ARG A 108 11.03 6.84 -2.61
C ARG A 108 10.42 8.23 -2.43
N TRP A 109 9.96 8.85 -3.51
CA TRP A 109 9.31 10.15 -3.44
C TRP A 109 7.96 10.08 -2.70
N PHE A 110 7.12 9.10 -3.03
CA PHE A 110 5.83 8.89 -2.36
C PHE A 110 5.98 8.66 -0.86
N LEU A 111 6.89 7.76 -0.46
CA LEU A 111 7.13 7.46 0.95
C LEU A 111 7.75 8.63 1.70
N LYS A 112 8.58 9.44 1.03
CA LYS A 112 9.05 10.72 1.60
C LYS A 112 7.87 11.67 1.84
N CYS A 113 7.00 11.89 0.86
CA CYS A 113 5.82 12.74 1.02
C CYS A 113 4.90 12.22 2.13
N LEU A 114 4.66 10.90 2.19
CA LEU A 114 3.87 10.28 3.25
C LEU A 114 4.49 10.54 4.62
N ARG A 115 5.80 10.31 4.79
CA ARG A 115 6.52 10.60 6.03
C ARG A 115 6.38 12.06 6.44
N ASP A 116 6.66 12.97 5.51
CA ASP A 116 6.66 14.41 5.78
C ASP A 116 5.22 14.87 6.13
N THR A 117 4.19 14.17 5.63
CA THR A 117 2.77 14.39 5.96
C THR A 117 2.40 13.89 7.36
N ILE A 118 2.71 12.64 7.69
CA ILE A 118 2.16 11.98 8.89
C ILE A 118 3.14 11.92 10.06
N GLY A 119 4.38 12.40 9.90
CA GLY A 119 5.44 12.23 10.89
C GLY A 119 5.06 12.71 12.29
N HIS A 120 4.24 13.76 12.38
CA HIS A 120 3.77 14.34 13.64
C HIS A 120 2.57 13.60 14.29
N VAL A 121 1.94 12.67 13.57
CA VAL A 121 0.83 11.83 14.06
C VAL A 121 1.21 10.34 14.15
N ILE A 122 2.47 9.98 13.89
CA ILE A 122 2.97 8.63 14.11
C ILE A 122 3.11 8.41 15.63
N PRO A 123 2.57 7.30 16.19
CA PRO A 123 2.75 6.98 17.60
C PRO A 123 4.20 6.59 17.91
N ASP A 124 4.61 6.72 19.17
CA ASP A 124 5.98 6.40 19.61
C ASP A 124 6.35 4.94 19.33
N GLU A 125 5.40 4.01 19.40
CA GLU A 125 5.63 2.60 19.07
C GLU A 125 5.95 2.38 17.58
N GLY A 126 5.69 3.37 16.74
CA GLY A 126 5.87 3.35 15.30
C GLY A 126 4.68 2.74 14.55
N ILE A 127 4.79 2.75 13.23
CA ILE A 127 3.78 2.20 12.31
C ILE A 127 4.31 0.99 11.53
N CYS A 128 3.40 0.16 11.05
CA CYS A 128 3.70 -0.93 10.12
C CYS A 128 3.18 -0.60 8.72
N ILE A 129 4.05 -0.60 7.72
CA ILE A 129 3.67 -0.50 6.31
C ILE A 129 3.55 -1.90 5.72
N ILE A 130 2.44 -2.17 5.03
CA ILE A 130 2.17 -3.40 4.30
C ILE A 130 2.05 -3.06 2.82
N SER A 131 2.80 -3.77 1.97
CA SER A 131 2.71 -3.63 0.52
C SER A 131 3.04 -4.92 -0.21
N ASP A 132 3.08 -4.86 -1.54
CA ASP A 132 3.73 -5.89 -2.35
C ASP A 132 5.24 -6.01 -2.05
N ARG A 133 5.98 -6.84 -2.81
CA ARG A 133 7.43 -7.05 -2.62
C ARG A 133 8.30 -6.15 -3.51
N HIS A 134 7.80 -5.01 -4.00
CA HIS A 134 8.52 -4.18 -4.95
C HIS A 134 9.83 -3.63 -4.35
N LEU A 135 10.95 -3.80 -5.07
CA LEU A 135 12.29 -3.45 -4.59
C LEU A 135 12.42 -1.96 -4.25
N GLY A 136 11.72 -1.11 -5.01
CA GLY A 136 11.63 0.33 -4.74
C GLY A 136 11.10 0.67 -3.36
N ILE A 137 10.10 -0.09 -2.88
CA ILE A 137 9.49 0.08 -1.55
C ILE A 137 10.47 -0.42 -0.48
N LYS A 138 11.01 -1.64 -0.65
CA LYS A 138 12.03 -2.22 0.24
C LYS A 138 13.15 -1.20 0.50
N ASN A 139 13.72 -0.65 -0.56
CA ASN A 139 14.82 0.31 -0.49
C ASN A 139 14.41 1.65 0.13
N ALA A 140 13.21 2.15 -0.16
CA ALA A 140 12.73 3.40 0.41
C ALA A 140 12.52 3.30 1.93
N ILE A 141 11.95 2.19 2.42
CA ILE A 141 11.71 1.98 3.85
C ILE A 141 13.01 1.67 4.59
N ALA A 142 13.94 0.93 3.99
CA ALA A 142 15.26 0.67 4.59
C ALA A 142 16.06 1.95 4.89
N ASN A 143 15.80 3.02 4.13
CA ASN A 143 16.40 4.35 4.32
C ASN A 143 15.49 5.31 5.09
N TRP A 144 14.42 4.81 5.73
CA TRP A 144 13.56 5.65 6.56
C TRP A 144 14.31 6.07 7.84
N PRO A 145 14.28 7.36 8.22
CA PRO A 145 14.96 7.84 9.41
C PRO A 145 14.54 7.10 10.69
N ARG A 146 15.49 6.87 11.58
CA ARG A 146 15.19 6.40 12.95
C ARG A 146 14.68 7.58 13.79
N GLY A 147 13.97 7.27 14.88
CA GLY A 147 13.62 8.28 15.87
C GLY A 147 14.87 8.81 16.59
N ASP A 148 14.70 9.90 17.33
CA ASP A 148 15.78 10.52 18.11
C ASP A 148 16.39 9.56 19.14
N ASP A 149 15.61 8.57 19.59
CA ASP A 149 16.02 7.47 20.47
C ASP A 149 16.78 6.34 19.75
N GLY A 150 17.05 6.48 18.45
CA GLY A 150 17.69 5.49 17.59
C GLY A 150 16.81 4.30 17.20
N ARG A 151 15.53 4.26 17.63
CA ARG A 151 14.63 3.15 17.33
C ARG A 151 13.98 3.30 15.95
N PRO A 152 13.70 2.20 15.23
CA PRO A 152 12.88 2.25 14.03
C PRO A 152 11.46 2.69 14.38
N ARG A 153 10.96 3.73 13.69
CA ARG A 153 9.55 4.18 13.78
C ARG A 153 8.67 3.58 12.68
N VAL A 154 9.27 2.92 11.68
CA VAL A 154 8.54 2.27 10.59
C VAL A 154 9.02 0.84 10.44
N PHE A 155 8.07 -0.08 10.49
CA PHE A 155 8.25 -1.49 10.24
C PHE A 155 7.65 -1.83 8.89
N TYR A 156 8.22 -2.83 8.21
CA TYR A 156 7.78 -3.22 6.88
C TYR A 156 7.42 -4.69 6.82
N ARG A 157 6.35 -4.99 6.09
CA ARG A 157 5.75 -6.32 6.01
C ARG A 157 5.20 -6.55 4.60
N TYR A 158 5.37 -7.76 4.09
CA TYR A 158 4.80 -8.16 2.81
C TYR A 158 3.33 -8.51 2.96
N CYS A 159 2.55 -8.12 1.97
CA CYS A 159 1.19 -8.59 1.75
C CYS A 159 1.24 -10.10 1.47
N LEU A 160 0.58 -10.89 2.31
CA LEU A 160 0.56 -12.35 2.22
C LEU A 160 -0.09 -12.84 0.92
N LYS A 161 -1.08 -12.10 0.39
CA LYS A 161 -1.69 -12.39 -0.91
C LYS A 161 -0.67 -12.30 -2.05
N HIS A 162 0.20 -11.29 -2.02
CA HIS A 162 1.29 -11.14 -2.98
C HIS A 162 2.37 -12.21 -2.80
N VAL A 163 2.73 -12.57 -1.57
CA VAL A 163 3.62 -13.70 -1.28
C VAL A 163 3.08 -14.99 -1.89
N ALA A 164 1.81 -15.30 -1.67
CA ALA A 164 1.16 -16.49 -2.21
C ALA A 164 0.98 -16.45 -3.75
N SER A 165 0.75 -15.27 -4.33
CA SER A 165 0.67 -15.10 -5.78
C SER A 165 2.02 -15.34 -6.45
N ASN A 166 3.09 -14.78 -5.88
CA ASN A 166 4.45 -15.01 -6.35
C ASN A 166 4.82 -16.49 -6.20
N PHE A 167 4.59 -17.07 -5.02
CA PHE A 167 4.78 -18.50 -4.78
C PHE A 167 4.09 -19.37 -5.85
N ASN A 168 2.82 -19.08 -6.16
CA ASN A 168 2.08 -19.82 -7.17
C ASN A 168 2.59 -19.61 -8.59
N THR A 169 3.13 -18.42 -8.90
CA THR A 169 3.79 -18.16 -10.18
C THR A 169 5.06 -18.98 -10.35
N HIS A 170 5.78 -19.26 -9.26
CA HIS A 170 7.00 -20.09 -9.27
C HIS A 170 6.69 -21.59 -9.34
N PHE A 171 5.76 -22.09 -8.53
CA PHE A 171 5.57 -23.53 -8.33
C PHE A 171 4.29 -24.11 -8.93
N GLN A 172 3.31 -23.26 -9.26
CA GLN A 172 2.03 -23.66 -9.86
C GLN A 172 1.32 -24.80 -9.11
N ASN A 173 1.47 -24.85 -7.78
CA ASN A 173 0.92 -25.91 -6.93
C ASN A 173 -0.06 -25.31 -5.91
N SER A 174 -1.36 -25.54 -6.13
CA SER A 174 -2.44 -24.99 -5.31
C SER A 174 -2.45 -25.53 -3.88
N THR A 175 -2.09 -26.80 -3.69
CA THR A 175 -2.04 -27.45 -2.37
C THR A 175 -0.96 -26.82 -1.50
N VAL A 176 0.27 -26.71 -2.03
CA VAL A 176 1.37 -26.10 -1.27
C VAL A 176 1.16 -24.60 -1.10
N LYS A 177 0.56 -23.91 -2.08
CA LYS A 177 0.14 -22.51 -1.93
C LYS A 177 -0.86 -22.35 -0.77
N SER A 178 -1.84 -23.25 -0.65
CA SER A 178 -2.81 -23.23 0.45
C SER A 178 -2.14 -23.45 1.80
N ALA A 179 -1.19 -24.38 1.87
CA ALA A 179 -0.36 -24.57 3.07
C ALA A 179 0.46 -23.31 3.41
N ALA A 180 1.11 -22.68 2.43
CA ALA A 180 1.86 -21.44 2.63
C ALA A 180 0.97 -20.29 3.13
N LEU A 181 -0.25 -20.16 2.61
CA LEU A 181 -1.23 -19.21 3.12
C LEU A 181 -1.61 -19.51 4.58
N LYS A 182 -1.89 -20.77 4.91
CA LYS A 182 -2.18 -21.18 6.29
C LYS A 182 -1.01 -20.89 7.24
N ALA A 183 0.22 -21.13 6.81
CA ALA A 183 1.42 -20.79 7.57
C ALA A 183 1.49 -19.27 7.80
N GLY A 184 1.26 -18.47 6.76
CA GLY A 184 1.25 -17.00 6.88
C GLY A 184 0.23 -16.49 7.88
N TYR A 185 -0.99 -17.03 7.88
CA TYR A 185 -2.07 -16.69 8.81
C TYR A 185 -1.97 -17.34 10.20
N ALA A 186 -1.00 -18.23 10.42
CA ALA A 186 -0.86 -18.90 11.71
C ALA A 186 -0.53 -17.86 12.79
N THR A 187 -1.40 -17.75 13.79
CA THR A 187 -1.26 -16.83 14.93
C THR A 187 -0.32 -17.34 16.01
N GLN A 188 0.07 -18.63 15.95
CA GLN A 188 0.94 -19.28 16.92
C GLN A 188 2.13 -19.91 16.18
N ALA A 189 3.34 -19.75 16.74
CA ALA A 189 4.56 -20.31 16.17
C ALA A 189 4.47 -21.84 15.97
N VAL A 190 3.94 -22.57 16.97
CA VAL A 190 3.75 -24.02 16.88
C VAL A 190 2.89 -24.44 15.67
N LYS A 191 1.81 -23.69 15.38
CA LYS A 191 0.97 -23.95 14.20
C LYS A 191 1.71 -23.66 12.91
N PHE A 192 2.49 -22.57 12.87
CA PHE A 192 3.35 -22.25 11.74
C PHE A 192 4.35 -23.38 11.48
N ASP A 193 5.09 -23.81 12.50
CA ASP A 193 6.12 -24.85 12.40
C ASP A 193 5.54 -26.17 11.88
N THR A 194 4.37 -26.57 12.40
CA THR A 194 3.66 -27.79 11.94
C THR A 194 3.35 -27.73 10.44
N ILE A 195 2.87 -26.58 9.96
CA ILE A 195 2.53 -26.40 8.54
C ILE A 195 3.80 -26.36 7.70
N MET A 196 4.84 -25.66 8.16
CA MET A 196 6.11 -25.56 7.45
C MET A 196 6.83 -26.91 7.36
N GLU A 197 6.77 -27.75 8.39
CA GLU A 197 7.29 -29.12 8.33
C GLU A 197 6.55 -29.95 7.27
N SER A 198 5.22 -29.78 7.15
CA SER A 198 4.46 -30.44 6.08
C SER A 198 4.92 -30.01 4.68
N ILE A 199 5.21 -28.71 4.48
CA ILE A 199 5.75 -28.19 3.22
C ILE A 199 7.16 -28.72 2.96
N LYS A 200 7.98 -28.85 4.01
CA LYS A 200 9.34 -29.39 3.94
C LYS A 200 9.35 -30.86 3.51
N GLN A 201 8.42 -31.68 4.03
CA GLN A 201 8.31 -33.08 3.60
C GLN A 201 7.95 -33.18 2.10
N VAL A 202 7.05 -32.32 1.62
CA VAL A 202 6.71 -32.23 0.19
C VAL A 202 7.93 -31.85 -0.67
N GLU A 203 8.79 -30.93 -0.19
CA GLU A 203 10.05 -30.60 -0.86
C GLU A 203 11.02 -31.79 -0.88
N ILE A 204 11.21 -32.49 0.24
CA ILE A 204 12.07 -33.67 0.34
C ILE A 204 11.62 -34.77 -0.63
N GLU A 205 10.32 -35.05 -0.70
CA GLU A 205 9.75 -36.01 -1.63
C GLU A 205 9.97 -35.60 -3.09
N ALA A 206 9.81 -34.31 -3.41
CA ALA A 206 10.07 -33.79 -4.75
C ALA A 206 11.54 -33.96 -5.15
N ILE A 207 12.48 -33.70 -4.24
CA ILE A 207 13.92 -33.91 -4.46
C ILE A 207 14.21 -35.39 -4.71
N ARG A 208 13.67 -36.30 -3.87
CA ARG A 208 13.85 -37.76 -4.04
C ARG A 208 13.34 -38.26 -5.39
N ASN A 209 12.23 -37.71 -5.85
CA ASN A 209 11.59 -38.06 -7.11
C ASN A 209 12.14 -37.27 -8.31
N LYS A 210 13.17 -36.44 -8.14
CA LYS A 210 13.74 -35.55 -9.19
C LYS A 210 12.66 -34.73 -9.90
N LYS A 211 11.69 -34.23 -9.14
CA LYS A 211 10.57 -33.45 -9.66
C LYS A 211 11.01 -32.02 -9.92
N ASN A 212 10.93 -31.61 -11.18
CA ASN A 212 11.14 -30.23 -11.60
C ASN A 212 9.80 -29.54 -11.89
N VAL A 213 9.83 -28.21 -11.91
CA VAL A 213 8.74 -27.37 -12.40
C VAL A 213 9.23 -26.50 -13.55
N THR A 214 8.42 -26.39 -14.60
CA THR A 214 8.67 -25.47 -15.69
C THR A 214 8.19 -24.08 -15.28
N GLY A 215 9.12 -23.13 -15.20
CA GLY A 215 8.80 -21.73 -14.99
C GLY A 215 8.07 -21.11 -16.17
N LYS A 216 7.48 -19.92 -15.98
CA LYS A 216 6.84 -19.16 -17.08
C LYS A 216 7.80 -18.80 -18.22
N ASP A 217 9.10 -18.81 -17.94
CA ASP A 217 10.20 -18.63 -18.89
C ASP A 217 10.55 -19.91 -19.68
N GLY A 218 9.78 -20.99 -19.50
CA GLY A 218 10.01 -22.29 -20.16
C GLY A 218 11.19 -23.08 -19.59
N LYS A 219 11.88 -22.56 -18.58
CA LYS A 219 13.03 -23.20 -17.95
C LYS A 219 12.60 -24.14 -16.83
N GLU A 220 13.21 -25.31 -16.76
CA GLU A 220 13.08 -26.18 -15.59
C GLU A 220 13.75 -25.56 -14.37
N LYS A 221 13.09 -25.70 -13.22
CA LYS A 221 13.53 -25.24 -11.92
C LYS A 221 13.23 -26.32 -10.89
N ASP A 222 14.07 -26.43 -9.88
CA ASP A 222 13.85 -27.35 -8.78
C ASP A 222 12.56 -26.99 -8.03
N PHE A 223 11.78 -28.00 -7.65
CA PHE A 223 10.59 -27.79 -6.83
C PHE A 223 10.98 -27.65 -5.34
N LEU A 224 11.40 -26.44 -4.96
CA LEU A 224 11.88 -26.11 -3.61
C LEU A 224 10.97 -25.11 -2.86
N PRO A 225 9.73 -25.50 -2.52
CA PRO A 225 8.75 -24.59 -1.90
C PRO A 225 9.08 -24.16 -0.46
N TYR A 226 9.62 -25.05 0.38
CA TYR A 226 10.03 -24.73 1.75
C TYR A 226 11.21 -23.77 1.72
N THR A 227 12.25 -24.10 0.93
CA THR A 227 13.44 -23.26 0.79
C THR A 227 13.09 -21.88 0.24
N TYR A 228 12.17 -21.79 -0.72
CA TYR A 228 11.67 -20.51 -1.22
C TYR A 228 11.03 -19.64 -0.12
N LEU A 229 10.16 -20.22 0.71
CA LEU A 229 9.48 -19.47 1.78
C LEU A 229 10.46 -19.03 2.87
N MET A 230 11.46 -19.86 3.17
CA MET A 230 12.49 -19.58 4.19
C MET A 230 13.63 -18.69 3.68
N SER A 231 13.67 -18.39 2.39
CA SER A 231 14.66 -17.45 1.81
C SER A 231 14.43 -15.99 2.21
N GLU A 232 13.22 -15.67 2.67
CA GLU A 232 12.86 -14.36 3.21
C GLU A 232 12.63 -14.49 4.72
N SER A 233 12.90 -13.42 5.47
CA SER A 233 12.68 -13.43 6.92
C SER A 233 11.21 -13.71 7.26
N VAL A 234 10.97 -14.61 8.21
CA VAL A 234 9.61 -15.11 8.53
C VAL A 234 8.68 -14.03 9.06
N ASP A 235 9.21 -13.02 9.77
CA ASP A 235 8.44 -11.86 10.25
C ASP A 235 7.87 -11.03 9.08
N MET A 236 8.54 -11.05 7.92
CA MET A 236 8.13 -10.28 6.74
C MET A 236 6.85 -10.79 6.10
N TRP A 237 6.40 -12.02 6.37
CA TRP A 237 5.21 -12.58 5.70
C TRP A 237 4.27 -13.38 6.61
N THR A 238 4.67 -13.70 7.84
CA THR A 238 3.84 -14.44 8.80
C THR A 238 3.26 -13.54 9.86
N GLN A 239 2.14 -13.97 10.46
CA GLN A 239 1.51 -13.27 11.58
C GLN A 239 2.15 -13.64 12.91
N SER A 240 2.45 -14.93 13.13
CA SER A 240 3.03 -15.44 14.39
C SER A 240 4.40 -14.85 14.74
N HIS A 241 5.17 -14.40 13.75
CA HIS A 241 6.54 -13.90 13.95
C HIS A 241 6.66 -12.38 13.75
N ASP A 242 5.55 -11.66 13.54
CA ASP A 242 5.61 -10.23 13.17
C ASP A 242 5.86 -9.28 14.36
N GLY A 243 5.77 -9.78 15.60
CA GLY A 243 5.89 -9.00 16.83
C GLY A 243 4.65 -8.14 17.16
N GLY A 244 3.47 -8.52 16.69
CA GLY A 244 2.21 -7.79 16.81
C GLY A 244 2.07 -6.61 15.84
N ARG A 245 3.05 -6.36 14.97
CA ARG A 245 3.18 -5.13 14.19
C ARG A 245 2.07 -4.96 13.15
N ARG A 246 1.50 -6.03 12.62
CA ARG A 246 0.45 -5.95 11.60
C ARG A 246 -0.94 -5.69 12.17
N PHE A 247 -1.15 -5.79 13.50
CA PHE A 247 -2.48 -5.71 14.12
C PHE A 247 -3.52 -6.62 13.43
N GLY A 248 -3.09 -7.79 12.95
CA GLY A 248 -3.89 -8.76 12.20
C GLY A 248 -4.08 -8.48 10.71
N ALA A 249 -3.60 -7.36 10.18
CA ALA A 249 -3.65 -7.05 8.77
C ALA A 249 -2.62 -7.87 7.98
N MET A 250 -3.06 -8.87 7.23
CA MET A 250 -2.17 -9.74 6.45
C MET A 250 -2.05 -9.34 4.98
N THR A 251 -2.95 -8.48 4.48
CA THR A 251 -3.06 -8.17 3.06
C THR A 251 -3.27 -6.68 2.80
N THR A 252 -3.08 -6.29 1.55
CA THR A 252 -3.37 -4.95 1.01
C THR A 252 -4.81 -4.83 0.50
N ASN A 253 -5.72 -5.71 0.94
CA ASN A 253 -7.09 -5.78 0.42
C ASN A 253 -7.83 -4.43 0.51
N ILE A 254 -7.52 -3.62 1.52
CA ILE A 254 -8.12 -2.30 1.71
C ILE A 254 -7.68 -1.32 0.61
N SER A 255 -6.40 -1.29 0.28
CA SER A 255 -5.89 -0.51 -0.85
C SER A 255 -6.44 -1.02 -2.17
N GLU A 256 -6.52 -2.34 -2.36
CA GLU A 256 -7.11 -2.94 -3.57
C GLU A 256 -8.61 -2.61 -3.71
N CYS A 257 -9.37 -2.61 -2.61
CA CYS A 257 -10.78 -2.25 -2.58
C CYS A 257 -10.99 -0.79 -2.96
N PHE A 258 -10.23 0.13 -2.35
CA PHE A 258 -10.32 1.54 -2.67
C PHE A 258 -9.86 1.84 -4.11
N ASN A 259 -8.83 1.13 -4.58
CA ASN A 259 -8.46 1.13 -5.99
C ASN A 259 -9.69 0.79 -6.85
N GLY A 260 -10.52 -0.19 -6.48
CA GLY A 260 -11.79 -0.51 -7.13
C GLY A 260 -12.77 0.67 -7.21
N VAL A 261 -12.92 1.44 -6.12
CA VAL A 261 -13.74 2.68 -6.08
C VAL A 261 -13.24 3.71 -7.09
N LEU A 262 -11.92 3.82 -7.24
CA LEU A 262 -11.28 4.76 -8.17
C LEU A 262 -11.33 4.32 -9.63
N LYS A 263 -11.80 3.09 -9.95
CA LYS A 263 -11.70 2.51 -11.30
C LYS A 263 -12.30 3.41 -12.38
N GLY A 264 -13.43 4.04 -12.12
CA GLY A 264 -14.08 4.99 -13.05
C GLY A 264 -13.32 6.31 -13.22
N ALA A 265 -12.58 6.76 -12.20
CA ALA A 265 -11.84 8.01 -12.21
C ALA A 265 -10.45 7.88 -12.86
N ARG A 266 -9.89 6.68 -12.95
CA ARG A 266 -8.53 6.44 -13.48
C ARG A 266 -8.32 6.91 -14.92
N GLY A 267 -9.39 7.04 -15.71
CA GLY A 267 -9.33 7.56 -17.09
C GLY A 267 -9.45 9.07 -17.23
N LEU A 268 -9.66 9.78 -16.11
CA LEU A 268 -9.92 11.21 -16.08
C LEU A 268 -8.63 12.03 -15.99
N PRO A 269 -8.66 13.34 -16.33
CA PRO A 269 -7.56 14.24 -16.05
C PRO A 269 -7.19 14.27 -14.55
N ILE A 270 -5.93 14.55 -14.24
CA ILE A 270 -5.41 14.54 -12.86
C ILE A 270 -6.25 15.41 -11.91
N ALA A 271 -6.65 16.61 -12.34
CA ALA A 271 -7.52 17.49 -11.54
C ALA A 271 -8.85 16.83 -11.18
N ALA A 272 -9.45 16.09 -12.11
CA ALA A 272 -10.69 15.36 -11.88
C ALA A 272 -10.48 14.13 -10.98
N ILE A 273 -9.31 13.47 -11.04
CA ILE A 273 -8.96 12.41 -10.08
C ILE A 273 -8.89 12.96 -8.66
N VAL A 274 -8.21 14.10 -8.46
CA VAL A 274 -8.12 14.75 -7.15
C VAL A 274 -9.51 15.17 -6.64
N GLU A 275 -10.28 15.85 -7.48
CA GLU A 275 -11.67 16.27 -7.16
C GLU A 275 -12.56 15.06 -6.83
N PHE A 276 -12.42 13.96 -7.56
CA PHE A 276 -13.13 12.71 -7.29
C PHE A 276 -12.72 12.12 -5.94
N THR A 277 -11.43 12.09 -5.60
CA THR A 277 -10.97 11.61 -4.29
C THR A 277 -11.52 12.46 -3.16
N TRP A 278 -11.52 13.78 -3.29
CA TRP A 278 -12.11 14.68 -2.31
C TRP A 278 -13.59 14.37 -2.08
N SER A 279 -14.39 14.41 -3.16
CA SER A 279 -15.84 14.17 -3.08
C SER A 279 -16.17 12.81 -2.46
N LYS A 280 -15.40 11.76 -2.80
CA LYS A 280 -15.61 10.43 -2.21
C LYS A 280 -15.23 10.33 -0.75
N LEU A 281 -14.17 11.02 -0.31
CA LEU A 281 -13.80 11.03 1.10
C LEU A 281 -14.81 11.83 1.93
N VAL A 282 -15.28 12.98 1.43
CA VAL A 282 -16.32 13.78 2.10
C VAL A 282 -17.61 12.99 2.26
N GLU A 283 -18.11 12.38 1.18
CA GLU A 283 -19.30 11.51 1.20
C GLU A 283 -19.11 10.38 2.22
N TYR A 284 -17.99 9.67 2.14
CA TYR A 284 -17.70 8.53 3.01
C TYR A 284 -17.63 8.90 4.50
N PHE A 285 -16.92 9.96 4.86
CA PHE A 285 -16.81 10.37 6.27
C PHE A 285 -18.11 10.93 6.82
N HIS A 286 -18.90 11.62 5.99
CA HIS A 286 -20.21 12.11 6.38
C HIS A 286 -21.21 10.97 6.65
N ASP A 287 -21.27 9.97 5.77
CA ASP A 287 -22.15 8.82 5.96
C ASP A 287 -21.76 8.02 7.21
N ARG A 288 -20.46 7.83 7.44
CA ARG A 288 -19.95 7.22 8.66
C ARG A 288 -20.31 8.00 9.92
N HIS A 289 -20.22 9.34 9.87
CA HIS A 289 -20.61 10.16 11.00
C HIS A 289 -22.09 9.96 11.34
N LYS A 290 -22.97 9.92 10.34
CA LYS A 290 -24.40 9.64 10.54
C LYS A 290 -24.65 8.26 11.15
N GLU A 291 -23.98 7.23 10.64
CA GLU A 291 -24.08 5.86 11.19
C GLU A 291 -23.68 5.83 12.66
N ILE A 292 -22.54 6.43 13.01
CA ILE A 292 -22.06 6.48 14.41
C ILE A 292 -23.04 7.25 15.29
N MET A 293 -23.56 8.39 14.83
CA MET A 293 -24.54 9.16 15.60
C MET A 293 -25.83 8.36 15.80
N ASN A 294 -26.28 7.59 14.81
CA ASN A 294 -27.44 6.73 14.95
C ASN A 294 -27.18 5.58 15.95
N ASP A 295 -26.04 4.90 15.85
CA ASP A 295 -25.66 3.83 16.78
C ASP A 295 -25.56 4.34 18.23
N LEU A 296 -25.01 5.54 18.43
CA LEU A 296 -24.96 6.20 19.74
C LEU A 296 -26.36 6.51 20.29
N LEU A 297 -27.29 6.97 19.45
CA LEU A 297 -28.68 7.24 19.83
C LEU A 297 -29.44 5.94 20.16
N GLU A 298 -29.12 4.84 19.47
CA GLU A 298 -29.70 3.51 19.70
C GLU A 298 -29.03 2.74 20.85
N GLY A 299 -28.00 3.31 21.50
CA GLY A 299 -27.29 2.70 22.61
C GLY A 299 -26.41 1.49 22.23
N LYS A 300 -26.11 1.33 20.93
CA LYS A 300 -25.18 0.31 20.44
C LYS A 300 -23.75 0.80 20.69
N LYS A 301 -22.99 0.04 21.47
CA LYS A 301 -21.55 0.25 21.67
C LYS A 301 -20.74 -0.61 20.71
#